data_AF-A0A285SG13-F1
#
_entry.id   AF-A0A285SG13-F1
#
_cell.length_a   1.000
_cell.length_b   1.000
_cell.length_c   1.000
_cell.angle_alpha   90.00
_cell.angle_beta   90.00
_cell.angle_gamma   90.00
#
_symmetry.space_group_name_H-M   'P 1'
#
loop_
_entity.id
_entity.type
_entity.pdbx_description
1 polymer ?
#
loop_
_entity_poly.entity_id
_entity_poly.type
_entity_poly.pdbx_seq_one_letter_code
_entity_poly.pdbx_strand_id
1 'polypeptide(L)'
;MRNRFTRILLFAVFVVIIGYLFNLFFVHFSGDGKDTPEQALPKDADYEWIEGPKTDKEHRYFFLSNGNYFGTGVVTKNLKGWNTGKGSYSKLPNPLEDNTITSAHSDSKILFGLIKPKGDISVKVNGTKADLVDFSSLDEEVLQLYNVKGYSIWYIDKSKLEDQEKFSIQVLDENDEVLSELSI
;
A
#
# COMPACT_ATOMS: atom_id res chain seq x y z
N MET A 1 -44.56 21.74 -40.75
CA MET A 1 -44.35 20.35 -40.30
C MET A 1 -42.87 19.94 -40.18
N ARG A 2 -41.94 20.46 -41.02
CA ARG A 2 -40.49 20.13 -40.97
C ARG A 2 -39.84 20.27 -39.58
N ASN A 3 -40.14 21.33 -38.81
CA ASN A 3 -39.50 21.60 -37.51
C ASN A 3 -39.82 20.58 -36.39
N ARG A 4 -40.95 19.87 -36.45
CA ARG A 4 -41.30 18.88 -35.42
C ARG A 4 -40.54 17.57 -35.65
N PHE A 5 -40.48 17.11 -36.89
CA PHE A 5 -39.70 15.92 -37.26
C PHE A 5 -38.20 16.10 -37.02
N THR A 6 -37.63 17.26 -37.36
CA THR A 6 -36.20 17.53 -37.10
C THR A 6 -35.87 17.53 -35.61
N ARG A 7 -36.77 18.07 -34.75
CA ARG A 7 -36.58 18.06 -33.28
C ARG A 7 -36.66 16.65 -32.70
N ILE A 8 -37.61 15.84 -33.16
CA ILE A 8 -37.75 14.44 -32.73
C ILE A 8 -36.52 13.63 -33.15
N LEU A 9 -36.04 13.81 -34.38
CA LEU A 9 -34.84 13.16 -34.90
C LEU A 9 -33.59 13.56 -34.09
N LEU A 10 -33.40 14.85 -33.84
CA LEU A 10 -32.29 15.35 -33.02
C LEU A 10 -32.33 14.79 -31.59
N PHE A 11 -33.52 14.71 -30.99
CA PHE A 11 -33.68 14.13 -29.67
C PHE A 11 -33.35 12.64 -29.66
N ALA A 12 -33.83 11.87 -30.65
CA ALA A 12 -33.51 10.46 -30.78
C ALA A 12 -32.00 10.22 -30.94
N VAL A 13 -31.34 11.00 -31.82
CA VAL A 13 -29.87 10.94 -32.01
C VAL A 13 -29.15 11.30 -30.71
N PHE A 14 -29.60 12.32 -29.99
CA PHE A 14 -29.02 12.71 -28.71
C PHE A 14 -29.14 11.61 -27.65
N VAL A 15 -30.30 10.95 -27.54
CA VAL A 15 -30.50 9.82 -26.62
C VAL A 15 -29.59 8.64 -26.98
N VAL A 16 -29.42 8.35 -28.27
CA VAL A 16 -28.49 7.29 -28.72
C VAL A 16 -27.05 7.66 -28.38
N ILE A 17 -26.64 8.91 -28.57
CA ILE A 17 -25.29 9.39 -28.20
C ILE A 17 -25.07 9.30 -26.70
N ILE A 18 -26.04 9.70 -25.87
CA ILE A 18 -25.96 9.56 -24.41
C ILE A 18 -25.85 8.08 -24.02
N GLY A 19 -26.69 7.21 -24.59
CA GLY A 19 -26.65 5.77 -24.32
C GLY A 19 -25.30 5.16 -24.69
N TYR A 20 -24.72 5.58 -25.81
CA TYR A 20 -23.39 5.16 -26.26
C TYR A 20 -22.28 5.68 -25.33
N LEU A 21 -22.31 6.96 -24.95
CA LEU A 21 -21.34 7.53 -24.00
C LEU A 21 -21.45 6.90 -22.61
N PHE A 22 -22.66 6.61 -22.16
CA PHE A 22 -22.91 5.89 -20.91
C PHE A 22 -22.34 4.46 -20.98
N ASN A 23 -22.57 3.75 -22.09
CA ASN A 23 -22.00 2.43 -22.31
C ASN A 23 -20.47 2.49 -22.33
N LEU A 24 -19.86 3.42 -23.07
CA LEU A 24 -18.40 3.59 -23.08
C LEU A 24 -17.82 3.89 -21.69
N PHE A 25 -18.49 4.74 -20.90
CA PHE A 25 -18.06 5.03 -19.54
C PHE A 25 -18.11 3.75 -18.70
N PHE A 26 -19.21 3.01 -18.72
CA PHE A 26 -19.41 1.82 -17.86
C PHE A 26 -18.71 0.53 -18.33
N VAL A 27 -18.44 0.38 -19.63
CA VAL A 27 -17.71 -0.76 -20.22
C VAL A 27 -16.22 -0.67 -19.94
N HIS A 28 -15.63 0.54 -19.90
CA HIS A 28 -14.26 0.73 -19.42
C HIS A 28 -14.08 0.46 -17.92
N PHE A 29 -15.18 0.40 -17.15
CA PHE A 29 -15.17 -0.10 -15.78
C PHE A 29 -15.34 -1.63 -15.71
N SER A 30 -15.00 -2.44 -16.71
CA SER A 30 -15.07 -3.91 -16.60
C SER A 30 -14.12 -4.44 -15.52
N GLY A 31 -14.66 -4.97 -14.42
CA GLY A 31 -13.89 -5.56 -13.33
C GLY A 31 -14.81 -6.13 -12.24
N ASP A 32 -14.45 -7.30 -11.71
CA ASP A 32 -15.14 -8.02 -10.64
C ASP A 32 -14.87 -7.37 -9.27
N GLY A 33 -15.29 -6.11 -9.12
CA GLY A 33 -15.17 -5.39 -7.85
C GLY A 33 -15.74 -6.23 -6.70
N LYS A 34 -14.96 -6.34 -5.62
CA LYS A 34 -15.29 -7.15 -4.45
C LYS A 34 -15.98 -6.32 -3.37
N ASP A 35 -16.73 -6.98 -2.51
CA ASP A 35 -17.49 -6.30 -1.45
C ASP A 35 -16.57 -5.76 -0.35
N THR A 36 -15.49 -6.50 -0.05
CA THR A 36 -14.52 -6.14 0.99
C THR A 36 -13.10 -5.97 0.42
N PRO A 37 -12.24 -5.14 1.05
CA PRO A 37 -10.87 -4.97 0.59
C PRO A 37 -10.06 -6.28 0.67
N GLU A 38 -10.31 -7.13 1.64
CA GLU A 38 -9.63 -8.42 1.84
C GLU A 38 -9.95 -9.40 0.70
N GLN A 39 -11.20 -9.40 0.21
CA GLN A 39 -11.59 -10.22 -0.93
C GLN A 39 -10.89 -9.81 -2.23
N ALA A 40 -10.44 -8.55 -2.32
CA ALA A 40 -9.70 -8.01 -3.45
C ALA A 40 -8.18 -8.22 -3.35
N LEU A 41 -7.69 -8.86 -2.28
CA LEU A 41 -6.28 -9.19 -2.17
C LEU A 41 -5.88 -10.29 -3.17
N PRO A 42 -4.64 -10.22 -3.71
CA PRO A 42 -4.08 -11.28 -4.54
C PRO A 42 -4.07 -12.64 -3.83
N LYS A 43 -4.20 -13.71 -4.62
CA LYS A 43 -4.19 -15.12 -4.16
C LYS A 43 -3.23 -15.99 -5.00
N ASP A 44 -2.30 -15.34 -5.70
CA ASP A 44 -1.33 -15.93 -6.60
C ASP A 44 -0.08 -16.48 -5.90
N ALA A 45 0.03 -16.27 -4.58
CA ALA A 45 1.05 -16.83 -3.72
C ALA A 45 0.51 -17.04 -2.30
N ASP A 46 1.31 -17.66 -1.45
CA ASP A 46 1.02 -17.80 -0.02
C ASP A 46 1.38 -16.49 0.69
N TYR A 47 0.35 -15.70 1.00
CA TYR A 47 0.47 -14.39 1.62
C TYR A 47 -0.01 -14.40 3.06
N GLU A 48 0.81 -13.80 3.93
CA GLU A 48 0.45 -13.46 5.30
C GLU A 48 0.22 -11.95 5.34
N TRP A 49 -1.04 -11.53 5.30
CA TRP A 49 -1.42 -10.12 5.21
C TRP A 49 -1.44 -9.44 6.57
N ILE A 50 -0.88 -8.24 6.63
CA ILE A 50 -0.82 -7.39 7.82
C ILE A 50 -1.52 -6.07 7.47
N GLU A 51 -2.45 -5.62 8.32
CA GLU A 51 -3.15 -4.35 8.09
C GLU A 51 -2.17 -3.17 8.08
N GLY A 52 -2.39 -2.25 7.15
CA GLY A 52 -1.62 -1.02 7.02
C GLY A 52 -2.54 0.21 6.99
N PRO A 53 -2.04 1.36 6.50
CA PRO A 53 -2.84 2.57 6.44
C PRO A 53 -4.05 2.41 5.50
N LYS A 54 -5.20 2.97 5.91
CA LYS A 54 -6.46 2.87 5.17
C LYS A 54 -7.22 4.18 5.11
N THR A 55 -7.97 4.33 4.03
CA THR A 55 -8.88 5.44 3.71
C THR A 55 -10.15 4.87 3.09
N ASP A 56 -11.16 5.72 2.86
CA ASP A 56 -12.43 5.29 2.26
C ASP A 56 -12.31 4.68 0.85
N LYS A 57 -11.23 5.01 0.13
CA LYS A 57 -11.01 4.62 -1.27
C LYS A 57 -9.81 3.72 -1.47
N GLU A 58 -8.98 3.53 -0.45
CA GLU A 58 -7.72 2.81 -0.55
C GLU A 58 -7.40 2.14 0.77
N HIS A 59 -7.06 0.86 0.73
CA HIS A 59 -6.54 0.14 1.88
C HIS A 59 -5.20 -0.47 1.49
N ARG A 60 -4.16 -0.12 2.24
CA ARG A 60 -2.84 -0.72 2.11
C ARG A 60 -2.69 -1.86 3.10
N TYR A 61 -2.13 -2.95 2.61
CA TYR A 61 -1.66 -4.06 3.41
C TYR A 61 -0.16 -4.20 3.25
N PHE A 62 0.48 -4.65 4.31
CA PHE A 62 1.80 -5.26 4.22
C PHE A 62 1.64 -6.76 4.12
N PHE A 63 2.68 -7.45 3.66
CA PHE A 63 2.64 -8.90 3.61
C PHE A 63 4.01 -9.53 3.79
N LEU A 64 3.99 -10.77 4.26
CA LEU A 64 5.05 -11.74 4.05
C LEU A 64 4.59 -12.76 3.01
N SER A 65 5.50 -13.24 2.16
CA SER A 65 5.14 -14.29 1.20
C SER A 65 6.26 -15.27 0.89
N ASN A 66 5.86 -16.49 0.53
CA ASN A 66 6.72 -17.58 0.09
C ASN A 66 7.92 -17.88 1.02
N GLY A 67 7.80 -17.59 2.32
CA GLY A 67 8.84 -17.81 3.34
C GLY A 67 10.03 -16.83 3.32
N ASN A 68 10.18 -15.98 2.31
CA ASN A 68 11.39 -15.17 2.13
C ASN A 68 11.18 -13.80 1.47
N TYR A 69 9.94 -13.37 1.25
CA TYR A 69 9.62 -12.05 0.74
C TYR A 69 8.75 -11.27 1.72
N PHE A 70 8.88 -9.95 1.64
CA PHE A 70 7.95 -9.02 2.25
C PHE A 70 7.61 -7.91 1.26
N GLY A 71 6.52 -7.21 1.52
CA GLY A 71 6.13 -6.12 0.66
C GLY A 71 4.90 -5.39 1.11
N THR A 72 4.35 -4.62 0.19
CA THR A 72 3.09 -3.92 0.35
C THR A 72 2.19 -4.15 -0.85
N GLY A 73 0.90 -4.31 -0.60
CA GLY A 73 -0.14 -4.37 -1.60
C GLY A 73 -1.22 -3.34 -1.29
N VAL A 74 -1.78 -2.74 -2.32
CA VAL A 74 -2.86 -1.76 -2.18
C VAL A 74 -4.10 -2.30 -2.85
N VAL A 75 -5.26 -2.16 -2.21
CA VAL A 75 -6.57 -2.36 -2.84
C VAL A 75 -7.30 -1.03 -2.90
N THR A 76 -7.99 -0.79 -4.01
CA THR A 76 -8.67 0.49 -4.26
C THR A 76 -10.15 0.28 -4.52
N LYS A 77 -10.98 1.18 -3.98
CA LYS A 77 -12.43 1.16 -4.13
C LYS A 77 -12.86 2.04 -5.29
N ASN A 78 -13.63 1.47 -6.21
CA ASN A 78 -14.32 2.21 -7.26
C ASN A 78 -15.84 1.97 -7.16
N LEU A 79 -16.60 2.47 -8.13
CA LEU A 79 -18.06 2.35 -8.14
C LEU A 79 -18.57 0.91 -8.20
N LYS A 80 -17.73 -0.07 -8.55
CA LYS A 80 -18.08 -1.50 -8.61
C LYS A 80 -17.63 -2.30 -7.39
N GLY A 81 -16.83 -1.71 -6.51
CA GLY A 81 -16.28 -2.39 -5.32
C GLY A 81 -14.76 -2.23 -5.21
N TRP A 82 -14.15 -3.09 -4.41
CA TRP A 82 -12.71 -3.14 -4.18
C TRP A 82 -12.00 -3.94 -5.27
N ASN A 83 -10.87 -3.42 -5.74
CA ASN A 83 -10.04 -4.06 -6.76
C ASN A 83 -8.58 -4.10 -6.31
N THR A 84 -7.89 -5.16 -6.72
CA THR A 84 -6.45 -5.29 -6.54
C THR A 84 -5.73 -4.13 -7.23
N GLY A 85 -4.85 -3.46 -6.49
CA GLY A 85 -3.99 -2.41 -6.98
C GLY A 85 -2.55 -2.90 -7.16
N LYS A 86 -1.63 -1.94 -7.24
CA LYS A 86 -0.19 -2.22 -7.34
C LYS A 86 0.40 -2.51 -5.97
N GLY A 87 1.49 -3.24 -5.98
CA GLY A 87 2.32 -3.50 -4.81
C GLY A 87 3.80 -3.46 -5.16
N SER A 88 4.63 -3.50 -4.14
CA SER A 88 6.08 -3.66 -4.25
C SER A 88 6.52 -4.72 -3.26
N TYR A 89 7.48 -5.54 -3.65
CA TYR A 89 8.01 -6.60 -2.80
C TYR A 89 9.53 -6.63 -2.88
N SER A 90 10.14 -7.17 -1.84
CA SER A 90 11.57 -7.34 -1.73
C SER A 90 11.88 -8.57 -0.88
N LYS A 91 13.09 -9.09 -1.04
CA LYS A 91 13.53 -10.24 -0.28
C LYS A 91 13.68 -9.84 1.19
N LEU A 92 13.23 -10.71 2.10
CA LEU A 92 13.45 -10.55 3.53
C LEU A 92 14.97 -10.49 3.81
N PRO A 93 15.47 -9.40 4.41
CA PRO A 93 16.83 -9.37 4.91
C PRO A 93 16.92 -10.32 6.11
N ASN A 94 17.91 -11.20 6.12
CA ASN A 94 18.04 -12.19 7.18
C ASN A 94 19.52 -12.40 7.57
N PRO A 95 19.90 -12.21 8.85
CA PRO A 95 19.15 -11.61 9.97
C PRO A 95 19.32 -10.08 10.06
N LEU A 96 18.32 -9.38 10.61
CA LEU A 96 18.42 -7.98 11.02
C LEU A 96 19.03 -7.83 12.42
N GLU A 97 19.92 -6.85 12.57
CA GLU A 97 20.43 -6.40 13.87
C GLU A 97 19.39 -5.51 14.58
N ASP A 98 19.41 -5.53 15.92
CA ASP A 98 18.49 -4.74 16.73
C ASP A 98 18.68 -3.23 16.41
N ASN A 99 17.57 -2.51 16.21
CA ASN A 99 17.54 -1.06 15.95
C ASN A 99 18.32 -0.59 14.70
N THR A 100 18.64 -1.48 13.77
CA THR A 100 19.38 -1.15 12.53
C THR A 100 18.46 -1.18 11.30
N ILE A 101 18.52 -0.14 10.47
CA ILE A 101 17.88 -0.12 9.15
C ILE A 101 18.92 -0.42 8.09
N THR A 102 18.76 -1.54 7.38
CA THR A 102 19.70 -2.00 6.34
C THR A 102 19.24 -1.72 4.92
N SER A 103 17.92 -1.55 4.72
CA SER A 103 17.34 -1.23 3.43
C SER A 103 16.07 -0.41 3.59
N ALA A 104 15.77 0.34 2.53
CA ALA A 104 14.51 1.03 2.36
C ALA A 104 13.98 0.73 0.97
N HIS A 105 12.68 0.50 0.91
CA HIS A 105 11.95 0.18 -0.29
C HIS A 105 10.87 1.22 -0.49
N SER A 106 10.55 1.44 -1.75
CA SER A 106 9.58 2.43 -2.13
C SER A 106 8.55 1.78 -3.02
N ASP A 107 7.30 2.17 -2.82
CA ASP A 107 6.34 2.15 -3.90
C ASP A 107 6.08 3.58 -4.38
N SER A 108 5.05 3.81 -5.20
CA SER A 108 4.75 5.15 -5.70
C SER A 108 4.29 6.15 -4.62
N LYS A 109 3.88 5.71 -3.43
CA LYS A 109 3.25 6.54 -2.39
C LYS A 109 3.96 6.54 -1.05
N ILE A 110 4.58 5.42 -0.67
CA ILE A 110 5.24 5.27 0.63
C ILE A 110 6.70 4.86 0.46
N LEU A 111 7.49 5.23 1.47
CA LEU A 111 8.78 4.62 1.76
C LEU A 111 8.59 3.69 2.95
N PHE A 112 9.16 2.49 2.90
CA PHE A 112 9.00 1.49 3.94
C PHE A 112 10.22 0.56 4.04
N GLY A 113 10.37 -0.09 5.18
CA GLY A 113 11.41 -1.08 5.39
C GLY A 113 11.15 -1.90 6.64
N LEU A 114 12.05 -2.84 6.91
CA LEU A 114 12.00 -3.66 8.10
C LEU A 114 12.97 -3.13 9.15
N ILE A 115 12.59 -3.31 10.40
CA ILE A 115 13.43 -3.03 11.56
C ILE A 115 13.12 -4.05 12.64
N LYS A 116 14.10 -4.36 13.48
CA LYS A 116 13.92 -5.17 14.68
C LYS A 116 14.00 -4.25 15.91
N PRO A 117 12.89 -3.64 16.34
CA PRO A 117 12.90 -2.69 17.45
C PRO A 117 13.27 -3.37 18.77
N LYS A 118 14.07 -2.68 19.58
CA LYS A 118 14.45 -3.07 20.94
C LYS A 118 14.43 -1.84 21.84
N GLY A 119 13.54 -1.89 22.83
CA GLY A 119 13.24 -0.73 23.68
C GLY A 119 12.33 0.26 22.97
N ASP A 120 12.21 1.46 23.55
CA ASP A 120 11.46 2.56 22.94
C ASP A 120 12.31 3.23 21.87
N ILE A 121 11.88 3.07 20.61
CA ILE A 121 12.56 3.64 19.45
C ILE A 121 11.59 4.40 18.56
N SER A 122 12.13 5.34 17.78
CA SER A 122 11.40 6.01 16.72
C SER A 122 12.21 6.01 15.43
N VAL A 123 11.51 5.91 14.30
CA VAL A 123 12.12 6.07 12.98
C VAL A 123 11.74 7.45 12.44
N LYS A 124 12.72 8.21 11.96
CA LYS A 124 12.51 9.49 11.26
C LYS A 124 13.06 9.39 9.85
N VAL A 125 12.34 9.96 8.89
CA VAL A 125 12.78 10.12 7.49
C VAL A 125 12.80 11.60 7.18
N ASN A 126 13.97 12.14 6.83
CA ASN A 126 14.20 13.58 6.63
C ASN A 126 13.62 14.42 7.81
N GLY A 127 13.86 13.96 9.05
CA GLY A 127 13.35 14.59 10.26
C GLY A 127 11.86 14.35 10.56
N THR A 128 11.11 13.74 9.65
CA THR A 128 9.67 13.44 9.83
C THR A 128 9.46 12.05 10.42
N LYS A 129 8.67 11.94 11.49
CA LYS A 129 8.40 10.67 12.16
C LYS A 129 7.65 9.69 11.23
N ALA A 130 8.20 8.49 11.10
CA ALA A 130 7.60 7.36 10.42
C ALA A 130 6.71 6.56 11.39
N ASP A 131 5.75 5.85 10.80
CA ASP A 131 4.82 4.97 11.50
C ASP A 131 5.44 3.56 11.61
N LEU A 132 5.16 2.84 12.70
CA LEU A 132 5.60 1.46 12.94
C LEU A 132 4.40 0.52 12.97
N VAL A 133 4.53 -0.62 12.28
CA VAL A 133 3.55 -1.70 12.27
C VAL A 133 4.24 -2.95 12.77
N ASP A 134 3.84 -3.42 13.94
CA ASP A 134 4.30 -4.71 14.47
C ASP A 134 3.60 -5.88 13.77
N PHE A 135 4.13 -7.08 13.97
CA PHE A 135 3.57 -8.32 13.43
C PHE A 135 2.70 -9.05 14.44
N SER A 136 2.08 -8.34 15.39
CA SER A 136 1.26 -8.94 16.45
C SER A 136 0.00 -9.64 15.93
N SER A 137 -0.45 -9.31 14.71
CA SER A 137 -1.58 -9.97 14.05
C SER A 137 -1.24 -11.34 13.47
N LEU A 138 0.06 -11.70 13.39
CA LEU A 138 0.51 -12.98 12.83
C LEU A 138 0.66 -14.03 13.92
N ASP A 139 0.34 -15.27 13.58
CA ASP A 139 0.54 -16.41 14.47
C ASP A 139 2.03 -16.68 14.70
N GLU A 140 2.36 -17.21 15.89
CA GLU A 140 3.74 -17.51 16.27
C GLU A 140 4.41 -18.51 15.29
N GLU A 141 3.65 -19.42 14.69
CA GLU A 141 4.14 -20.34 13.65
C GLU A 141 4.62 -19.59 12.40
N VAL A 142 3.90 -18.53 12.00
CA VAL A 142 4.28 -17.66 10.88
C VAL A 142 5.54 -16.88 11.23
N LEU A 143 5.60 -16.29 12.43
CA LEU A 143 6.77 -15.53 12.88
C LEU A 143 8.06 -16.38 12.87
N GLN A 144 7.93 -17.66 13.23
CA GLN A 144 9.03 -18.63 13.21
C GLN A 144 9.39 -19.06 11.78
N LEU A 145 8.39 -19.41 10.95
CA LEU A 145 8.60 -19.81 9.56
C LEU A 145 9.38 -18.77 8.76
N TYR A 146 9.05 -17.50 8.96
CA TYR A 146 9.68 -16.37 8.28
C TYR A 146 10.93 -15.82 9.01
N ASN A 147 11.23 -16.29 10.23
CA ASN A 147 12.30 -15.78 11.09
C ASN A 147 12.22 -14.26 11.36
N VAL A 148 11.00 -13.74 11.53
CA VAL A 148 10.70 -12.30 11.71
C VAL A 148 10.23 -11.97 13.11
N LYS A 149 10.52 -12.84 14.08
CA LYS A 149 10.12 -12.62 15.47
C LYS A 149 10.74 -11.33 16.02
N GLY A 150 9.88 -10.44 16.51
CA GLY A 150 10.27 -9.12 17.00
C GLY A 150 10.58 -8.10 15.91
N TYR A 151 10.24 -8.37 14.65
CA TYR A 151 10.39 -7.42 13.57
C TYR A 151 9.16 -6.51 13.51
N SER A 152 9.32 -5.37 12.87
CA SER A 152 8.26 -4.43 12.55
C SER A 152 8.54 -3.81 11.18
N ILE A 153 7.50 -3.30 10.54
CA ILE A 153 7.61 -2.49 9.35
C ILE A 153 7.57 -1.03 9.78
N TRP A 154 8.58 -0.26 9.39
CA TRP A 154 8.50 1.19 9.43
C TRP A 154 8.01 1.68 8.06
N TYR A 155 7.18 2.72 8.05
CA TYR A 155 6.74 3.34 6.81
C TYR A 155 6.44 4.83 6.98
N ILE A 156 6.55 5.58 5.88
CA ILE A 156 6.13 6.97 5.80
C ILE A 156 5.47 7.25 4.45
N ASP A 157 4.37 8.01 4.49
CA ASP A 157 3.76 8.55 3.28
C ASP A 157 4.66 9.65 2.70
N LYS A 158 5.05 9.51 1.43
CA LYS A 158 5.91 10.47 0.75
C LYS A 158 5.31 11.87 0.68
N SER A 159 3.98 11.99 0.71
CA SER A 159 3.30 13.28 0.75
C SER A 159 3.58 14.06 2.04
N LYS A 160 4.07 13.41 3.11
CA LYS A 160 4.51 14.06 4.35
C LYS A 160 5.95 14.60 4.27
N LEU A 161 6.70 14.28 3.20
CA LEU A 161 8.10 14.66 3.04
C LEU A 161 8.24 15.89 2.15
N GLU A 162 9.05 16.85 2.59
CA GLU A 162 9.37 18.05 1.81
C GLU A 162 10.31 17.75 0.63
N ASP A 163 11.31 16.88 0.86
CA ASP A 163 12.24 16.39 -0.16
C ASP A 163 11.99 14.91 -0.44
N GLN A 164 11.84 14.57 -1.72
CA GLN A 164 11.60 13.21 -2.22
C GLN A 164 12.73 12.68 -3.13
N GLU A 165 13.81 13.45 -3.31
CA GLU A 165 14.96 13.04 -4.12
C GLU A 165 16.01 12.30 -3.30
N LYS A 166 16.15 12.65 -2.02
CA LYS A 166 17.08 12.02 -1.07
C LYS A 166 16.38 11.73 0.25
N PHE A 167 16.70 10.58 0.83
CA PHE A 167 16.13 10.18 2.12
C PHE A 167 17.24 9.86 3.12
N SER A 168 17.32 10.63 4.21
CA SER A 168 18.02 10.26 5.44
C SER A 168 17.02 9.61 6.39
N ILE A 169 17.26 8.34 6.70
CA ILE A 169 16.42 7.52 7.55
C ILE A 169 17.21 7.26 8.83
N GLN A 170 16.67 7.72 9.96
CA GLN A 170 17.32 7.63 11.27
C GLN A 170 16.46 6.81 12.22
N VAL A 171 17.11 5.90 12.96
CA VAL A 171 16.53 5.23 14.13
C VAL A 171 17.03 5.96 15.36
N LEU A 172 16.11 6.38 16.22
CA LEU A 172 16.40 7.13 17.43
C LEU A 172 15.89 6.36 18.65
N ASP A 173 16.59 6.46 19.77
CA ASP A 173 16.12 5.96 21.06
C ASP A 173 15.15 6.95 21.74
N GLU A 174 14.82 6.67 23.00
CA GLU A 174 13.98 7.52 23.86
C GLU A 174 14.57 8.91 24.18
N ASN A 175 15.88 9.09 24.01
CA ASN A 175 16.63 10.32 24.28
C ASN A 175 16.94 11.11 22.99
N ASP A 176 16.34 10.73 21.86
CA ASP A 176 16.66 11.24 20.52
C ASP A 176 18.15 11.01 20.10
N GLU A 177 18.83 10.01 20.68
CA GLU A 177 20.15 9.58 20.21
C GLU A 177 20.02 8.70 18.96
N VAL A 178 20.83 8.97 17.94
CA VAL A 178 20.82 8.21 16.68
C VAL A 178 21.48 6.84 16.90
N LEU A 179 20.68 5.78 16.80
CA LEU A 179 21.13 4.39 16.88
C LEU A 179 21.60 3.85 15.52
N SER A 180 20.96 4.28 14.45
CA SER A 180 21.24 3.84 13.08
C SER A 180 20.83 4.91 12.07
N GLU A 181 21.58 5.01 10.97
CA GLU A 181 21.26 5.93 9.88
C GLU A 181 21.50 5.26 8.52
N LEU A 182 20.59 5.51 7.58
CA LEU A 182 20.70 5.12 6.18
C LEU A 182 20.38 6.32 5.29
N SER A 183 21.27 6.64 4.35
CA SER A 183 21.05 7.66 3.33
C SER A 183 20.91 7.01 1.95
N ILE A 184 19.82 7.30 1.24
CA ILE A 184 19.53 6.80 -0.13
C ILE A 184 19.08 7.90 -1.07
#